data_AF-A0A3A3GFB7-F1
#
_entry.id   AF-A0A3A3GFB7-F1
#
_cell.length_a   1.000
_cell.length_b   1.000
_cell.length_c   1.000
_cell.angle_alpha   90.00
_cell.angle_beta   90.00
_cell.angle_gamma   90.00
#
_symmetry.space_group_name_H-M   'P 1'
#
loop_
_entity.id
_entity.type
_entity.pdbx_description
1 polymer ?
#
loop_
_entity_poly.entity_id
_entity_poly.type
_entity_poly.pdbx_seq_one_letter_code
_entity_poly.pdbx_strand_id
1 'polypeptide(L)' 'MKRNIMHIQLSDNMCLNIEHEVLLKRGVIISLSRVKFRLLYMLAINQGQVVPFQKLKNYAWK' A
#
# COMPACT_ATOMS: atom_id res chain seq x y z
N MET A 1 -15.17 -2.93 17.51
CA MET A 1 -15.22 -2.14 16.27
C MET A 1 -14.07 -2.58 15.35
N LYS A 2 -14.34 -3.36 14.31
CA LYS A 2 -13.33 -3.65 13.26
C LYS A 2 -13.15 -2.35 12.47
N ARG A 3 -11.98 -1.73 12.51
CA ARG A 3 -11.64 -0.64 11.59
C ARG A 3 -11.67 -1.24 10.18
N ASN A 4 -12.64 -0.83 9.37
CA ASN A 4 -12.61 -1.05 7.92
C ASN A 4 -11.47 -0.16 7.41
N ILE A 5 -10.25 -0.70 7.37
CA ILE A 5 -9.10 0.03 6.83
C ILE A 5 -9.23 -0.01 5.31
N MET A 6 -10.15 0.78 4.75
CA MET A 6 -10.27 0.96 3.30
C MET A 6 -9.12 1.82 2.76
N HIS A 7 -8.47 2.58 3.63
CA HIS A 7 -7.33 3.43 3.28
C HIS A 7 -6.16 3.26 4.27
N ILE A 8 -4.94 3.20 3.73
CA ILE A 8 -3.69 3.25 4.52
C ILE A 8 -2.98 4.55 4.23
N GLN A 9 -2.78 5.38 5.25
CA GLN A 9 -2.03 6.63 5.12
C GLN A 9 -0.54 6.34 4.91
N LEU A 10 0.08 6.99 3.92
CA LEU A 10 1.53 6.96 3.68
C LEU A 10 2.21 8.25 4.13
N SER A 11 1.54 9.39 3.91
CA SER A 11 1.94 10.74 4.34
C SER A 11 0.73 11.66 4.34
N ASP A 12 0.84 12.92 4.79
CA ASP A 12 -0.28 13.86 4.90
C ASP A 12 -1.14 14.02 3.64
N ASN A 13 -0.54 13.84 2.45
CA ASN A 13 -1.23 14.00 1.17
C ASN A 13 -1.27 12.73 0.31
N MET A 14 -0.97 11.58 0.91
CA MET A 14 -0.87 10.32 0.19
C MET A 14 -1.43 9.15 0.99
N CYS A 15 -2.33 8.39 0.38
CA CYS A 15 -2.86 7.15 0.96
C CYS A 15 -3.12 6.09 -0.12
N LEU A 16 -3.05 4.82 0.27
CA LEU A 16 -3.50 3.71 -0.55
C LEU A 16 -4.97 3.48 -0.30
N ASN A 17 -5.79 3.38 -1.35
CA ASN A 17 -7.13 2.82 -1.26
C ASN A 17 -7.02 1.31 -1.54
N ILE A 18 -7.33 0.48 -0.54
CA ILE A 18 -7.18 -0.97 -0.64
C ILE A 18 -8.25 -1.59 -1.53
N GLU A 19 -9.48 -1.09 -1.45
CA GLU A 19 -10.62 -1.64 -2.18
C GLU A 19 -10.44 -1.50 -3.70
N HIS A 20 -9.94 -0.35 -4.14
CA HIS A 20 -9.73 -0.06 -5.56
C HIS A 20 -8.31 -0.33 -6.05
N GLU A 21 -7.41 -0.78 -5.17
CA GLU A 21 -5.98 -0.98 -5.48
C GLU A 21 -5.29 0.23 -6.15
N VAL A 22 -5.60 1.44 -5.69
CA VAL A 22 -5.05 2.71 -6.23
C VAL A 22 -4.31 3.52 -5.17
N LEU A 23 -3.41 4.39 -5.64
CA LEU A 23 -2.79 5.42 -4.82
C LEU A 23 -3.56 6.73 -4.97
N LEU A 24 -3.96 7.34 -3.87
CA LEU A 24 -4.48 8.70 -3.85
C LEU A 24 -3.35 9.64 -3.46
N LYS A 25 -3.03 10.62 -4.31
CA LYS A 25 -2.01 11.64 -4.05
C LYS A 25 -2.58 13.02 -4.32
N ARG A 26 -2.74 13.84 -3.27
CA ARG A 26 -3.31 15.19 -3.37
C ARG A 26 -4.67 15.23 -4.09
N GLY A 27 -5.53 14.25 -3.81
CA GLY A 27 -6.84 14.11 -4.45
C GLY A 27 -6.83 13.49 -5.86
N VAL A 28 -5.65 13.20 -6.43
CA VAL A 28 -5.52 12.55 -7.73
C VAL A 28 -5.42 11.04 -7.56
N ILE A 29 -6.18 10.29 -8.34
CA ILE A 29 -6.11 8.83 -8.43
C ILE A 29 -4.95 8.45 -9.35
N ILE A 30 -4.01 7.66 -8.84
CA ILE A 30 -2.87 7.14 -9.59
C ILE A 30 -3.00 5.62 -9.62
N SER A 31 -3.26 5.09 -10.82
CA SER A 31 -3.23 3.64 -11.06
C SER A 31 -1.81 3.12 -10.97
N LEU A 32 -1.62 2.06 -10.20
CA LEU A 32 -0.35 1.36 -10.10
C LEU A 32 -0.47 0.00 -10.77
N SER A 33 0.65 -0.54 -11.25
CA SER A 33 0.66 -1.96 -11.58
C SER A 33 0.42 -2.78 -10.31
N ARG A 34 -0.21 -3.95 -10.46
CA ARG A 34 -0.50 -4.87 -9.33
C ARG A 34 0.71 -5.10 -8.42
N VAL A 35 1.89 -5.29 -9.02
CA VAL A 35 3.16 -5.49 -8.28
C VAL A 35 3.54 -4.23 -7.50
N LYS A 36 3.48 -3.04 -8.10
CA LYS A 36 3.78 -1.77 -7.42
C LYS A 36 2.83 -1.52 -6.25
N PHE A 37 1.53 -1.78 -6.45
CA PHE A 37 0.54 -1.64 -5.39
C PHE A 37 0.85 -2.58 -4.21
N ARG A 38 1.08 -3.87 -4.48
CA ARG A 38 1.39 -4.87 -3.46
C ARG A 38 2.67 -4.57 -2.68
N LEU A 39 3.71 -4.08 -3.35
CA LEU A 39 4.95 -3.66 -2.71
C LEU A 39 4.70 -2.49 -1.75
N LEU A 40 4.00 -1.46 -2.22
CA LEU A 40 3.65 -0.30 -1.39
C LEU A 40 2.76 -0.68 -0.22
N TYR A 41 1.75 -1.52 -0.45
CA TYR A 41 0.87 -2.03 0.60
C TYR A 41 1.67 -2.75 1.69
N MET A 42 2.58 -3.66 1.31
CA MET A 42 3.40 -4.39 2.27
C MET A 42 4.32 -3.48 3.07
N LEU A 43 4.92 -2.48 2.44
CA LEU A 43 5.74 -1.51 3.15
C LEU A 43 4.88 -0.65 4.10
N ALA A 44 3.69 -0.26 3.67
CA ALA A 44 2.78 0.59 4.44
C ALA A 44 2.24 -0.10 5.70
N ILE A 45 1.83 -1.37 5.62
CA ILE A 45 1.35 -2.10 6.80
C ILE A 45 2.47 -2.48 7.77
N ASN A 46 3.74 -2.43 7.33
CA ASN A 46 4.92 -2.67 8.17
C ASN A 46 5.69 -1.36 8.41
N GLN A 47 5.01 -0.20 8.37
CA GLN A 47 5.66 1.10 8.57
C GLN A 47 6.41 1.14 9.91
N GLY A 48 7.65 1.65 9.87
CA GLY A 48 8.55 1.67 11.03
C GLY A 48 9.35 0.38 11.25
N GLN A 49 9.16 -0.64 10.42
CA GLN A 49 9.93 -1.89 10.46
C GLN A 49 10.62 -2.18 9.13
N VAL A 50 11.82 -2.76 9.20
CA VAL A 50 12.53 -3.25 8.02
C VAL A 50 11.86 -4.54 7.55
N VAL A 51 11.37 -4.55 6.31
CA VAL A 51 10.79 -5.75 5.69
C VAL A 51 11.87 -6.47 4.87
N PRO A 52 12.18 -7.76 5.16
CA PRO A 52 13.17 -8.50 4.38
C PRO A 52 12.78 -8.58 2.91
N PHE A 53 13.77 -8.42 2.01
CA PHE A 53 13.53 -8.43 0.56
C PHE A 53 12.80 -9.70 0.10
N GLN A 54 13.18 -10.87 0.62
CA GLN A 54 12.53 -12.12 0.23
C GLN A 54 11.03 -12.15 0.59
N LYS A 55 10.64 -11.52 1.71
CA LYS A 55 9.22 -11.39 2.11
C LYS A 55 8.46 -10.47 1.16
N LEU A 56 9.06 -9.33 0.78
CA LEU A 56 8.50 -8.40 -0.22
C LEU A 56 8.33 -9.07 -1.59
N LYS A 57 9.38 -9.75 -2.07
CA LYS A 57 9.37 -10.46 -3.36
C LYS A 57 8.28 -11.52 -3.39
N ASN A 58 8.24 -12.37 -2.37
CA ASN A 58 7.28 -13.46 -2.28
C ASN A 58 5.83 -12.95 -2.25
N TYR A 59 5.56 -11.81 -1.61
CA TYR A 59 4.22 -11.25 -1.57
C TYR A 59 3.83 -10.59 -2.90
N ALA A 60 4.70 -9.76 -3.46
CA ALA A 60 4.34 -8.96 -4.63
C ALA A 60 4.16 -9.79 -5.91
N TRP A 61 4.91 -10.90 -6.05
CA TRP A 61 4.88 -11.79 -7.21
C TRP A 61 4.12 -13.11 -7.00
N LYS A 62 3.40 -13.29 -5.89
CA LYS A 62 2.50 -14.44 -5.69
C LYS A 62 1.22 -14.32 -6.50
#